data_AF-A0A814G7K8-F1
#
_entry.id   AF-A0A814G7K8-F1
#
_cell.length_a   1.000
_cell.length_b   1.000
_cell.length_c   1.000
_cell.angle_alpha   90.00
_cell.angle_beta   90.00
_cell.angle_gamma   90.00
#
_symmetry.space_group_name_H-M   'P 1'
#
loop_
_entity.id
_entity.type
_entity.pdbx_description
1 polymer ?
#
loop_
_entity_poly.entity_id
_entity_poly.type
_entity_poly.pdbx_seq_one_letter_code
_entity_poly.pdbx_strand_id
1 'polypeptide(L)'
;MSTENIQKDLSTCNKEETDIKSEVKDPEKYLSAKNYDCLIKNGFFAISYGVFFMIILTLCIIALIITGATPCVHTKCHENAKCINHPFYAECVCDYGYAGNGRDHCDECGLTYFKNNADEDGQSAIPYSWPATTIIEYEYSALIKLETSRVLVYDWGMCGGVLVNRMHILTSANCFREQIDAYDYLSGQYVKVNVTVNNFHPTLESIYNIYMGSDKYVYYYTDLPHVVVEDFSQVIFHPEYNPKTLENNLAIIKLNNPAELNRYVQITCLPNATSTNIPDVNIGHNSLFIAGYSSSGDSYTTDSLQNLKLDMYNTSMCDNVQSNKTKNWDRQFCAGEYNAYGNTTGVCHGDYGSALYAPYEINGKMKYVTTGILSYDVPCRTLHSPA
;
A
#
# COMPACT_ATOMS: atom_id res chain seq x y z
N MET A 1 -13.16 -50.47 -46.35
CA MET A 1 -14.36 -50.71 -47.20
C MET A 1 -14.13 -49.98 -48.51
N SER A 2 -14.27 -50.67 -49.65
CA SER A 2 -14.02 -50.11 -50.99
C SER A 2 -15.09 -49.09 -51.38
N THR A 3 -14.66 -48.09 -52.16
CA THR A 3 -15.44 -46.94 -52.64
C THR A 3 -16.70 -47.29 -53.44
N GLU A 4 -16.81 -48.52 -53.95
CA GLU A 4 -17.97 -49.01 -54.72
C GLU A 4 -19.24 -49.22 -53.87
N ASN A 5 -19.11 -49.53 -52.57
CA ASN A 5 -20.28 -49.71 -51.71
C ASN A 5 -20.95 -48.37 -51.35
N ILE A 6 -20.17 -47.29 -51.26
CA ILE A 6 -20.66 -45.94 -50.94
C ILE A 6 -21.59 -45.40 -52.04
N GLN A 7 -21.29 -45.70 -53.32
CA GLN A 7 -22.10 -45.25 -54.46
C GLN A 7 -23.44 -45.98 -54.57
N LYS A 8 -23.49 -47.26 -54.18
CA LYS A 8 -24.74 -48.04 -54.17
C LYS A 8 -25.68 -47.57 -53.04
N ASP A 9 -25.12 -47.21 -51.90
CA ASP A 9 -25.87 -46.76 -50.73
C ASP A 9 -26.44 -45.33 -50.90
N LEU A 10 -25.72 -44.45 -51.60
CA LEU A 10 -26.23 -43.12 -52.02
C LEU A 10 -27.44 -43.22 -52.97
N SER A 11 -27.48 -44.23 -53.84
CA SER A 11 -28.61 -44.43 -54.77
C SER A 11 -29.91 -44.82 -54.09
N THR A 12 -29.82 -45.45 -52.90
CA THR A 12 -30.98 -45.85 -52.10
C THR A 12 -31.56 -44.65 -51.35
N CYS A 13 -30.72 -43.72 -50.92
CA CYS A 13 -31.15 -42.47 -50.26
C CYS A 13 -31.82 -41.48 -51.24
N ASN A 14 -31.41 -41.45 -52.51
CA ASN A 14 -31.98 -40.53 -53.51
C ASN A 14 -33.38 -40.92 -54.03
N LYS A 15 -33.90 -42.11 -53.69
CA LYS A 15 -35.21 -42.57 -54.18
C LYS A 15 -36.40 -42.04 -53.38
N GLU A 16 -36.17 -41.49 -52.18
CA GLU A 16 -37.17 -40.79 -51.36
C GLU A 16 -37.21 -39.27 -51.62
N GLU A 17 -36.43 -38.79 -52.59
CA GLU A 17 -36.18 -37.36 -52.81
C GLU A 17 -37.17 -36.68 -53.79
N THR A 18 -38.07 -37.42 -54.44
CA THR A 18 -38.87 -36.88 -55.56
C THR A 18 -40.18 -36.17 -55.21
N ASP A 19 -40.61 -36.09 -53.94
CA ASP A 19 -41.94 -35.51 -53.60
C ASP A 19 -41.94 -34.19 -52.81
N ILE A 20 -40.79 -33.53 -52.59
CA ILE A 20 -40.77 -32.24 -51.87
C ILE A 20 -39.80 -31.27 -52.53
N LYS A 21 -40.26 -30.59 -53.59
CA LYS A 21 -39.51 -29.50 -54.25
C LYS A 21 -40.30 -28.18 -54.37
N SER A 22 -41.21 -27.87 -53.44
CA SER A 22 -41.97 -26.61 -53.50
C SER A 22 -41.86 -25.66 -52.30
N GLU A 23 -41.16 -25.96 -51.20
CA GLU A 23 -41.21 -25.07 -50.00
C GLU A 23 -39.90 -24.94 -49.17
N VAL A 24 -38.70 -24.89 -49.78
CA VAL A 24 -37.47 -24.58 -49.02
C VAL A 24 -36.56 -23.60 -49.76
N LYS A 25 -36.13 -22.54 -49.07
CA LYS A 25 -35.39 -21.38 -49.59
C LYS A 25 -33.88 -21.60 -49.82
N ASP A 26 -33.34 -22.77 -49.51
CA ASP A 26 -31.93 -23.09 -49.77
C ASP A 26 -31.68 -24.62 -49.83
N PRO A 27 -31.68 -25.25 -51.01
CA PRO A 27 -31.72 -26.71 -51.14
C PRO A 27 -30.41 -27.42 -50.77
N GLU A 28 -29.24 -26.79 -50.99
CA GLU A 28 -27.94 -27.45 -50.78
C GLU A 28 -27.63 -27.68 -49.29
N LYS A 29 -28.09 -26.78 -48.42
CA LYS A 29 -27.91 -26.89 -46.97
C LYS A 29 -28.81 -27.97 -46.35
N TYR A 30 -30.02 -28.11 -46.88
CA TYR A 30 -31.01 -29.09 -46.44
C TYR A 30 -30.62 -30.53 -46.83
N LEU A 31 -30.03 -30.70 -48.03
CA LEU A 31 -29.50 -32.00 -48.49
C LEU A 31 -28.34 -32.52 -47.63
N SER A 32 -27.45 -31.63 -47.15
CA SER A 32 -26.32 -32.07 -46.33
C SER A 32 -26.74 -32.58 -44.94
N ALA A 33 -27.75 -31.93 -44.33
CA ALA A 33 -28.22 -32.28 -42.99
C ALA A 33 -28.94 -33.63 -42.94
N LYS A 34 -29.74 -33.96 -43.97
CA LYS A 34 -30.50 -35.21 -44.03
C LYS A 34 -29.62 -36.45 -44.31
N ASN A 35 -28.55 -36.27 -45.09
CA ASN A 35 -27.55 -37.33 -45.32
C ASN A 35 -26.76 -37.65 -44.04
N TYR A 36 -26.46 -36.64 -43.23
CA TYR A 36 -25.86 -36.84 -41.90
C TYR A 36 -26.82 -37.56 -40.94
N ASP A 37 -28.09 -37.19 -40.91
CA ASP A 37 -29.10 -37.84 -40.05
C ASP A 37 -29.38 -39.31 -40.44
N CYS A 38 -29.31 -39.63 -41.74
CA CYS A 38 -29.45 -41.01 -42.25
C CYS A 38 -28.25 -41.89 -41.86
N LEU A 39 -27.04 -41.33 -41.86
CA LEU A 39 -25.81 -42.01 -41.41
C LEU A 39 -25.79 -42.23 -39.89
N ILE A 40 -26.32 -41.26 -39.12
CA ILE A 40 -26.45 -41.35 -37.66
C ILE A 40 -27.52 -42.38 -37.26
N LYS A 41 -28.68 -42.43 -37.94
CA LYS A 41 -29.75 -43.42 -37.66
C LYS A 41 -29.34 -44.87 -37.94
N ASN A 42 -28.37 -45.10 -38.81
CA ASN A 42 -27.89 -46.44 -39.17
C ASN A 42 -26.64 -46.89 -38.39
N GLY A 43 -26.18 -46.13 -37.39
CA GLY A 43 -25.23 -46.64 -36.38
C GLY A 43 -23.78 -46.82 -36.83
N PHE A 44 -23.31 -46.09 -37.84
CA PHE A 44 -21.92 -46.16 -38.28
C PHE A 44 -21.24 -44.79 -38.16
N PHE A 45 -20.17 -44.73 -37.35
CA PHE A 45 -19.31 -43.58 -36.99
C PHE A 45 -19.67 -42.79 -35.72
N ALA A 46 -19.45 -43.39 -34.55
CA ALA A 46 -19.26 -42.64 -33.30
C ALA A 46 -18.30 -43.31 -32.30
N ILE A 47 -17.30 -44.09 -32.77
CA ILE A 47 -16.34 -44.74 -31.85
C ILE A 47 -14.90 -44.18 -31.93
N SER A 48 -14.49 -43.42 -32.95
CA SER A 48 -13.03 -43.18 -33.11
C SER A 48 -12.46 -41.83 -32.64
N TYR A 49 -13.26 -40.85 -32.20
CA TYR A 49 -12.71 -39.57 -31.70
C TYR A 49 -13.00 -39.30 -30.23
N GLY A 50 -14.23 -39.51 -29.76
CA GLY A 50 -14.57 -39.32 -28.35
C GLY A 50 -13.86 -40.32 -27.42
N VAL A 51 -13.77 -41.58 -27.83
CA VAL A 51 -13.06 -42.62 -27.08
C VAL A 51 -11.55 -42.38 -27.11
N PHE A 52 -11.00 -41.96 -28.25
CA PHE A 52 -9.58 -41.64 -28.37
C PHE A 52 -9.20 -40.41 -27.54
N PHE A 53 -10.05 -39.39 -27.52
CA PHE A 53 -9.88 -38.20 -26.67
C PHE A 53 -10.00 -38.56 -25.19
N MET A 54 -10.97 -39.38 -24.80
CA MET A 54 -11.12 -39.88 -23.42
C MET A 54 -9.91 -40.71 -23.00
N ILE A 55 -9.37 -41.56 -23.88
CA ILE A 55 -8.16 -42.36 -23.64
C ILE A 55 -6.93 -41.46 -23.48
N ILE A 56 -6.77 -40.44 -24.32
CA ILE A 56 -5.66 -39.47 -24.18
C ILE A 56 -5.80 -38.69 -22.86
N LEU A 57 -7.01 -38.26 -22.49
CA LEU A 57 -7.26 -37.55 -21.24
C LEU A 57 -6.97 -38.43 -20.02
N THR A 58 -7.42 -39.69 -20.05
CA THR A 58 -7.14 -40.66 -18.97
C THR A 58 -5.66 -41.04 -18.92
N LEU A 59 -4.99 -41.22 -20.05
CA LEU A 59 -3.55 -41.47 -20.09
C LEU A 59 -2.74 -40.26 -19.59
N CYS A 60 -3.17 -39.04 -19.87
CA CYS A 60 -2.58 -37.82 -19.28
C CYS A 60 -2.79 -37.77 -17.77
N ILE A 61 -4.00 -38.08 -17.28
CA ILE A 61 -4.31 -38.16 -15.85
C ILE A 61 -3.48 -39.24 -15.16
N ILE A 62 -3.37 -40.42 -15.77
CA ILE A 62 -2.60 -41.54 -15.28
C ILE A 62 -1.10 -41.19 -15.30
N ALA A 63 -0.61 -40.53 -16.35
CA ALA A 63 0.77 -40.05 -16.41
C ALA A 63 1.07 -39.00 -15.32
N LEU A 64 0.16 -38.07 -15.05
CA LEU A 64 0.27 -37.09 -13.96
C LEU A 64 0.31 -37.78 -12.57
N ILE A 65 -0.54 -38.79 -12.37
CA ILE A 65 -0.57 -39.59 -11.12
C ILE A 65 0.70 -40.44 -10.98
N ILE A 66 1.15 -41.09 -12.05
CA ILE A 66 2.30 -42.02 -12.04
C ILE A 66 3.63 -41.27 -11.92
N THR A 67 3.78 -40.12 -12.59
CA THR A 67 5.03 -39.35 -12.54
C THR A 67 5.23 -38.61 -11.22
N GLY A 68 4.17 -38.47 -10.41
CA GLY A 68 4.21 -37.66 -9.19
C GLY A 68 4.66 -36.23 -9.47
N ALA A 69 4.48 -35.75 -10.71
CA ALA A 69 4.93 -34.44 -11.16
C ALA A 69 4.09 -33.37 -10.48
N THR A 70 4.45 -33.04 -9.25
CA THR A 70 3.93 -31.87 -8.56
C THR A 70 4.31 -30.65 -9.40
N PRO A 71 3.34 -29.86 -9.90
CA PRO A 71 3.59 -28.69 -10.75
C PRO A 71 4.69 -27.74 -10.22
N CYS A 72 4.90 -27.71 -8.90
CA CYS A 72 5.97 -26.96 -8.27
C CYS A 72 7.40 -27.40 -8.60
N VAL A 73 7.64 -28.67 -8.98
CA VAL A 73 8.98 -29.16 -9.35
C VAL A 73 9.52 -28.47 -10.60
N HIS A 74 8.63 -28.01 -11.48
CA HIS A 74 8.99 -27.33 -12.72
C HIS A 74 8.65 -25.83 -12.71
N THR A 75 8.07 -25.32 -11.63
CA THR A 75 7.71 -23.91 -11.50
C THR A 75 8.82 -23.18 -10.75
N LYS A 76 9.46 -22.21 -11.42
CA LYS A 76 10.37 -21.27 -10.74
C LYS A 76 9.54 -20.17 -10.11
N CYS A 77 9.38 -20.24 -8.79
CA CYS A 77 8.86 -19.13 -8.01
C CYS A 77 10.00 -18.16 -7.65
N HIS A 78 9.60 -16.94 -7.29
CA HIS A 78 10.47 -15.98 -6.64
C HIS A 78 11.06 -16.59 -5.35
N GLU A 79 12.26 -16.14 -4.94
CA GLU A 79 12.94 -16.69 -3.75
C GLU A 79 12.15 -16.53 -2.44
N ASN A 80 11.30 -15.51 -2.37
CA ASN A 80 10.40 -15.24 -1.24
C ASN A 80 8.95 -15.69 -1.51
N ALA A 81 8.77 -16.72 -2.34
CA ALA A 81 7.46 -17.29 -2.62
C ALA A 81 7.43 -18.79 -2.44
N LYS A 82 6.38 -19.25 -1.77
CA LYS A 82 6.02 -20.66 -1.68
C LYS A 82 5.27 -21.09 -2.91
N CYS A 83 5.73 -22.18 -3.51
CA CYS A 83 4.95 -22.85 -4.52
C CYS A 83 3.84 -23.70 -3.88
N ILE A 84 2.60 -23.48 -4.30
CA ILE A 84 1.42 -24.24 -3.94
C ILE A 84 1.00 -25.11 -5.14
N ASN A 85 0.90 -26.42 -4.92
CA ASN A 85 0.40 -27.34 -5.93
C ASN A 85 -1.13 -27.33 -5.95
N HIS A 86 -1.70 -27.04 -7.12
CA HIS A 86 -3.10 -27.28 -7.45
C HIS A 86 -3.23 -28.51 -8.35
N PRO A 87 -4.43 -29.10 -8.53
CA PRO A 87 -4.60 -30.32 -9.33
C PRO A 87 -4.11 -30.22 -10.79
N PHE A 88 -4.06 -29.02 -11.36
CA PHE A 88 -3.71 -28.80 -12.78
C PHE A 88 -2.64 -27.71 -13.01
N TYR A 89 -2.18 -27.02 -11.97
CA TYR A 89 -1.19 -25.95 -12.09
C TYR A 89 -0.44 -25.73 -10.77
N ALA A 90 0.65 -24.97 -10.82
CA ALA A 90 1.32 -24.45 -9.65
C ALA A 90 1.11 -22.95 -9.56
N GLU A 91 0.79 -22.50 -8.36
CA GLU A 91 0.71 -21.10 -8.00
C GLU A 91 1.90 -20.75 -7.13
N CYS A 92 2.54 -19.62 -7.38
CA CYS A 92 3.53 -19.09 -6.47
C CYS A 92 2.83 -18.05 -5.61
N VAL A 93 2.82 -18.26 -4.30
CA VAL A 93 2.26 -17.34 -3.33
C VAL A 93 3.43 -16.80 -2.54
N CYS A 94 3.57 -15.47 -2.50
CA CYS A 94 4.62 -14.87 -1.71
C CYS A 94 4.51 -15.32 -0.25
N ASP A 95 5.64 -15.71 0.35
CA ASP A 95 5.71 -16.10 1.77
C ASP A 95 5.21 -14.95 2.66
N TYR A 96 5.44 -13.72 2.19
CA TYR A 96 4.99 -12.46 2.75
C TYR A 96 4.76 -11.47 1.60
N GLY A 97 3.76 -10.59 1.69
CA GLY A 97 3.45 -9.62 0.61
C GLY A 97 2.19 -9.94 -0.18
N TYR A 98 1.37 -8.91 -0.39
CA TYR A 98 0.13 -8.97 -1.18
C TYR A 98 0.32 -8.52 -2.64
N ALA A 99 1.56 -8.18 -3.02
CA ALA A 99 1.85 -7.33 -4.16
C ALA A 99 2.59 -7.93 -5.35
N GLY A 100 2.81 -9.24 -5.33
CA GLY A 100 3.47 -9.95 -6.41
C GLY A 100 2.68 -11.15 -6.88
N ASN A 101 3.02 -11.67 -8.05
CA ASN A 101 2.47 -12.93 -8.56
C ASN A 101 3.20 -14.17 -8.01
N GLY A 102 4.10 -13.97 -7.04
CA GLY A 102 5.00 -14.98 -6.47
C GLY A 102 5.97 -15.62 -7.45
N ARG A 103 5.84 -15.38 -8.77
CA ARG A 103 6.72 -15.92 -9.81
C ARG A 103 7.89 -15.00 -10.08
N ASP A 104 7.61 -13.71 -10.23
CA ASP A 104 8.58 -12.73 -10.70
C ASP A 104 9.09 -11.82 -9.58
N HIS A 105 8.26 -11.52 -8.59
CA HIS A 105 8.59 -10.65 -7.47
C HIS A 105 7.66 -10.90 -6.28
N CYS A 106 8.18 -10.62 -5.09
CA CYS A 106 7.44 -10.43 -3.86
C CYS A 106 7.85 -9.07 -3.25
N ASP A 107 6.98 -8.47 -2.45
CA ASP A 107 7.23 -7.17 -1.80
C ASP A 107 7.54 -6.01 -2.76
N GLU A 108 6.63 -5.75 -3.70
CA GLU A 108 6.75 -4.64 -4.63
C GLU A 108 6.37 -3.31 -3.94
N CYS A 109 7.30 -2.34 -3.90
CA CYS A 109 7.07 -1.06 -3.22
C CYS A 109 6.08 -0.14 -3.93
N GLY A 110 5.57 0.85 -3.20
CA GLY A 110 4.83 2.01 -3.69
C GLY A 110 3.44 1.68 -4.23
N LEU A 111 2.90 0.50 -3.92
CA LEU A 111 1.58 0.09 -4.41
C LEU A 111 0.46 0.47 -3.45
N THR A 112 -0.70 0.75 -4.04
CA THR A 112 -1.96 0.85 -3.33
C THR A 112 -3.03 0.04 -4.05
N TYR A 113 -3.89 -0.64 -3.29
CA TYR A 113 -5.01 -1.43 -3.81
C TYR A 113 -6.34 -0.69 -3.72
N PHE A 114 -6.31 0.47 -3.08
CA PHE A 114 -7.46 1.34 -2.90
C PHE A 114 -7.09 2.68 -3.52
N LYS A 115 -7.81 3.07 -4.57
CA LYS A 115 -7.59 4.36 -5.21
C LYS A 115 -7.80 5.46 -4.16
N ASN A 116 -6.81 6.31 -3.93
CA ASN A 116 -6.97 7.46 -3.06
C ASN A 116 -7.76 8.57 -3.77
N ASN A 117 -8.30 9.49 -2.97
CA ASN A 117 -9.07 10.67 -3.36
C ASN A 117 -8.30 11.97 -3.12
N ALA A 118 -6.98 11.93 -2.95
CA ALA A 118 -6.22 13.12 -2.53
C ALA A 118 -6.21 14.24 -3.57
N ASP A 119 -6.52 13.94 -4.84
CA ASP A 119 -6.68 14.92 -5.91
C ASP A 119 -7.95 15.79 -5.78
N GLU A 120 -8.91 15.37 -4.96
CA GLU A 120 -10.12 16.13 -4.64
C GLU A 120 -9.85 16.86 -3.32
N ASP A 121 -10.11 18.18 -3.27
CA ASP A 121 -9.82 19.10 -2.14
C ASP A 121 -9.80 18.42 -0.75
N GLY A 122 -8.75 18.68 0.05
CA GLY A 122 -8.35 17.97 1.28
C GLY A 122 -9.50 17.36 2.09
N GLN A 123 -9.59 16.03 2.07
CA GLN A 123 -10.71 15.26 2.60
C GLN A 123 -10.24 14.06 3.41
N SER A 124 -11.20 13.39 4.05
CA SER A 124 -10.96 12.08 4.65
C SER A 124 -10.53 11.10 3.57
N ALA A 125 -9.39 10.46 3.81
CA ALA A 125 -8.81 9.51 2.88
C ALA A 125 -9.75 8.31 2.72
N ILE A 126 -9.83 7.80 1.50
CA ILE A 126 -10.47 6.50 1.27
C ILE A 126 -9.76 5.46 2.16
N PRO A 127 -10.50 4.63 2.92
CA PRO A 127 -9.90 3.63 3.79
C PRO A 127 -8.82 2.81 3.10
N TYR A 128 -7.65 2.71 3.76
CA TYR A 128 -6.50 1.92 3.32
C TYR A 128 -5.84 2.37 2.00
N SER A 129 -6.17 3.56 1.51
CA SER A 129 -5.59 4.10 0.27
C SER A 129 -4.13 4.56 0.38
N TRP A 130 -3.62 4.68 1.61
CA TRP A 130 -2.22 4.98 1.95
C TRP A 130 -1.59 3.87 2.80
N PRO A 131 -1.41 2.65 2.25
CA PRO A 131 -1.06 1.47 3.03
C PRO A 131 0.37 1.46 3.59
N ALA A 132 1.22 2.41 3.19
CA ALA A 132 2.58 2.56 3.73
C ALA A 132 2.67 3.52 4.93
N THR A 133 1.61 4.27 5.22
CA THR A 133 1.57 5.20 6.36
C THR A 133 1.54 4.45 7.67
N THR A 134 2.29 4.96 8.66
CA THR A 134 2.33 4.43 10.02
C THR A 134 2.00 5.51 11.03
N ILE A 135 1.41 5.15 12.15
CA ILE A 135 1.21 6.03 13.30
C ILE A 135 2.28 5.71 14.34
N ILE A 136 2.94 6.74 14.86
CA ILE A 136 3.85 6.65 15.99
C ILE A 136 3.19 7.42 17.13
N GLU A 137 2.65 6.70 18.09
CA GLU A 137 2.06 7.28 19.30
C GLU A 137 3.13 7.38 20.38
N TYR A 138 3.19 8.53 21.05
CA TYR A 138 4.00 8.78 22.23
C TYR A 138 3.06 8.84 23.43
N GLU A 139 3.31 8.01 24.44
CA GLU A 139 2.54 7.98 25.67
C GLU A 139 3.49 7.88 26.86
N TYR A 140 3.75 9.00 27.54
CA TYR A 140 4.68 9.05 28.66
C TYR A 140 3.97 9.33 29.97
N SER A 141 4.14 8.41 30.92
CA SER A 141 3.67 8.56 32.30
C SER A 141 4.85 8.51 33.25
N ALA A 142 4.89 9.43 34.23
CA ALA A 142 5.94 9.43 35.25
C ALA A 142 5.47 10.10 36.55
N LEU A 143 6.01 9.62 37.68
CA LEU A 143 5.89 10.32 38.95
C LEU A 143 7.12 11.21 39.14
N ILE A 144 6.97 12.51 38.91
CA ILE A 144 8.06 13.49 38.93
C ILE A 144 8.10 14.20 40.28
N LYS A 145 9.30 14.27 40.86
CA LYS A 145 9.58 15.12 42.02
C LYS A 145 10.07 16.48 41.52
N LEU A 146 9.25 17.50 41.70
CA LEU A 146 9.60 18.89 41.50
C LEU A 146 10.19 19.48 42.78
N GLU A 147 10.65 20.73 42.73
CA GLU A 147 11.23 21.40 43.89
C GLU A 147 10.24 21.50 45.05
N THR A 148 8.96 21.78 44.74
CA THR A 148 7.94 22.05 45.75
C THR A 148 6.90 20.93 45.89
N SER A 149 6.75 20.08 44.89
CA SER A 149 5.66 19.09 44.81
C SER A 149 6.10 17.77 44.18
N ARG A 150 5.22 16.76 44.24
CA ARG A 150 5.33 15.53 43.45
C ARG A 150 4.09 15.42 42.58
N VAL A 151 4.29 15.21 41.29
CA VAL A 151 3.20 15.20 40.31
C VAL A 151 3.25 13.92 39.49
N LEU A 152 2.09 13.30 39.30
CA LEU A 152 1.93 12.28 38.27
C LEU A 152 1.67 13.02 36.96
N VAL A 153 2.61 12.92 36.02
CA VAL A 153 2.46 13.49 34.69
C VAL A 153 2.01 12.42 33.71
N TYR A 154 1.16 12.85 32.79
CA TYR A 154 0.80 12.12 31.59
C TYR A 154 1.00 13.10 30.43
N ASP A 155 1.92 12.78 29.52
CA ASP A 155 2.13 13.52 28.28
C ASP A 155 1.90 12.57 27.11
N TRP A 156 1.25 13.08 26.07
CA TRP A 156 0.87 12.30 24.92
C TRP A 156 1.14 13.09 23.64
N GLY A 157 1.42 12.37 22.56
CA GLY A 157 1.64 12.98 21.27
C GLY A 157 1.60 11.96 20.15
N MET A 158 1.62 12.46 18.93
CA MET A 158 1.63 11.64 17.74
C MET A 158 2.58 12.18 16.70
N CYS A 159 3.05 11.24 15.89
CA CYS A 159 3.71 11.47 14.64
C CYS A 159 3.22 10.48 13.59
N GLY A 160 3.43 10.85 12.33
CA GLY A 160 3.41 9.91 11.23
C GLY A 160 4.76 9.22 11.03
N GLY A 161 4.72 8.20 10.19
CA GLY A 161 5.89 7.57 9.62
C GLY A 161 5.52 6.87 8.33
N VAL A 162 6.52 6.25 7.71
CA VAL A 162 6.32 5.45 6.51
C VAL A 162 7.14 4.18 6.53
N LEU A 163 6.51 3.05 6.23
CA LEU A 163 7.17 1.77 6.13
C LEU A 163 7.97 1.71 4.81
N VAL A 164 9.30 1.67 4.90
CA VAL A 164 10.18 1.67 3.71
C VAL A 164 10.65 0.27 3.33
N ASN A 165 10.62 -0.65 4.30
CA ASN A 165 10.75 -2.08 4.12
C ASN A 165 10.12 -2.76 5.34
N ARG A 166 10.08 -4.09 5.36
CA ARG A 166 9.40 -4.84 6.43
C ARG A 166 9.98 -4.63 7.83
N MET A 167 11.18 -4.09 7.96
CA MET A 167 11.85 -3.90 9.26
C MET A 167 12.03 -2.43 9.65
N HIS A 168 11.80 -1.49 8.74
CA HIS A 168 12.21 -0.10 8.94
C HIS A 168 11.10 0.88 8.59
N ILE A 169 10.88 1.82 9.50
CA ILE A 169 10.00 2.97 9.33
C ILE A 169 10.86 4.22 9.30
N LEU A 170 10.60 5.09 8.32
CA LEU A 170 11.18 6.42 8.25
C LEU A 170 10.22 7.43 8.89
N THR A 171 10.74 8.35 9.70
CA THR A 171 9.98 9.39 10.38
C THR A 171 10.89 10.59 10.68
N SER A 172 10.36 11.64 11.30
CA SER A 172 11.15 12.79 11.72
C SER A 172 11.76 12.58 13.10
N ALA A 173 12.97 13.07 13.32
CA ALA A 173 13.70 12.87 14.58
C ALA A 173 13.02 13.58 15.77
N ASN A 174 12.38 14.73 15.52
CA ASN A 174 11.64 15.48 16.54
C ASN A 174 10.37 14.78 17.05
N CYS A 175 9.99 13.63 16.51
CA CYS A 175 8.96 12.77 17.08
C CYS A 175 9.39 12.13 18.40
N PHE A 176 10.72 12.00 18.62
CA PHE A 176 11.27 11.45 19.84
C PHE A 176 11.55 12.57 20.84
N ARG A 177 10.80 12.62 21.94
CA ARG A 177 10.80 13.70 22.91
C ARG A 177 11.81 13.42 24.00
N GLU A 178 12.75 14.35 24.19
CA GLU A 178 13.70 14.30 25.31
C GLU A 178 13.18 15.04 26.54
N GLN A 179 12.21 15.95 26.37
CA GLN A 179 11.69 16.80 27.43
C GLN A 179 10.17 16.95 27.33
N ILE A 180 9.54 17.09 28.49
CA ILE A 180 8.12 17.40 28.65
C ILE A 180 7.95 18.60 29.58
N ASP A 181 6.79 19.25 29.49
CA ASP A 181 6.40 20.32 30.41
C ASP A 181 5.54 19.75 31.54
N ALA A 182 6.04 19.81 32.78
CA ALA A 182 5.28 19.42 33.97
C ALA A 182 4.75 20.66 34.69
N TYR A 183 3.46 20.69 35.00
CA TYR A 183 2.86 21.79 35.73
C TYR A 183 3.06 21.62 37.24
N ASP A 184 3.76 22.55 37.88
CA ASP A 184 3.90 22.60 39.33
C ASP A 184 2.74 23.38 39.95
N TYR A 185 1.80 22.67 40.56
CA TYR A 185 0.59 23.27 41.15
C TYR A 185 0.88 24.28 42.27
N LEU A 186 2.02 24.19 42.96
CA LEU A 186 2.34 25.09 44.07
C LEU A 186 3.03 26.37 43.61
N SER A 187 3.88 26.30 42.58
CA SER A 187 4.52 27.48 41.99
C SER A 187 3.68 28.14 40.89
N GLY A 188 2.71 27.41 40.33
CA GLY A 188 1.86 27.88 39.23
C GLY A 188 2.59 27.98 37.89
N GLN A 189 3.70 27.25 37.71
CA GLN A 189 4.55 27.32 36.53
C GLN A 189 4.75 25.95 35.88
N TYR A 190 4.94 25.96 34.56
CA TYR A 190 5.44 24.80 33.84
C TYR A 190 6.96 24.70 33.97
N VAL A 191 7.43 23.51 34.27
CA VAL A 191 8.86 23.19 34.42
C VAL A 191 9.21 22.13 33.38
N LYS A 192 10.27 22.38 32.61
CA LYS A 192 10.80 21.39 31.68
C LYS A 192 11.51 20.26 32.44
N VAL A 193 11.10 19.04 32.14
CA VAL A 193 11.66 17.83 32.75
C VAL A 193 12.08 16.86 31.66
N ASN A 194 13.22 16.22 31.88
CA ASN A 194 13.72 15.23 30.94
C ASN A 194 12.88 13.95 31.02
N VAL A 195 12.61 13.36 29.86
CA VAL A 195 12.02 12.03 29.72
C VAL A 195 13.05 11.01 30.18
N THR A 196 12.66 10.12 31.10
CA THR A 196 13.53 9.08 31.65
C THR A 196 12.76 7.79 31.88
N VAL A 197 13.46 6.66 31.80
CA VAL A 197 12.89 5.36 32.12
C VAL A 197 12.39 5.32 33.57
N ASN A 198 11.27 4.64 33.79
CA ASN A 198 10.61 4.57 35.08
C ASN A 198 9.75 3.29 35.19
N ASN A 199 8.94 3.17 36.24
CA ASN A 199 8.14 1.97 36.49
C ASN A 199 6.98 1.77 35.50
N PHE A 200 6.49 2.84 34.86
CA PHE A 200 5.52 2.76 33.77
C PHE A 200 6.21 2.40 32.45
N HIS A 201 7.41 2.95 32.25
CA HIS A 201 8.19 2.87 31.01
C HIS A 201 9.59 2.32 31.27
N PRO A 202 9.77 0.98 31.30
CA PRO A 202 11.05 0.36 31.65
C PRO A 202 12.15 0.59 30.60
N THR A 203 11.79 0.93 29.36
CA THR A 203 12.72 1.31 28.30
C THR A 203 12.26 2.61 27.62
N LEU A 204 13.10 3.21 26.79
CA LEU A 204 12.68 4.38 26.01
C LEU A 204 11.72 3.97 24.89
N GLU A 205 11.88 2.76 24.37
CA GLU A 205 11.06 2.18 23.32
C GLU A 205 9.62 1.95 23.80
N SER A 206 9.43 1.53 25.06
CA SER A 206 8.10 1.26 25.63
C SER A 206 7.21 2.51 25.78
N ILE A 207 7.78 3.71 25.59
CA ILE A 207 7.05 4.97 25.59
C ILE A 207 6.26 5.14 24.28
N TYR A 208 6.62 4.39 23.24
CA TYR A 208 6.08 4.57 21.90
C TYR A 208 5.35 3.33 21.40
N ASN A 209 4.20 3.54 20.76
CA ASN A 209 3.45 2.49 20.07
C ASN A 209 3.43 2.76 18.56
N ILE A 210 3.58 1.71 17.75
CA ILE A 210 3.56 1.81 16.30
C ILE A 210 2.34 1.10 15.76
N TYR A 211 1.55 1.80 14.95
CA TYR A 211 0.38 1.24 14.29
C TYR A 211 0.51 1.31 12.77
N MET A 212 0.11 0.25 12.08
CA MET A 212 0.08 0.16 10.62
C MET A 212 -1.25 -0.44 10.15
N GLY A 213 -1.65 -0.16 8.90
CA GLY A 213 -2.85 -0.75 8.32
C GLY A 213 -4.16 -0.18 8.86
N SER A 214 -4.11 0.97 9.53
CA SER A 214 -5.30 1.67 10.01
C SER A 214 -5.78 2.72 9.01
N ASP A 215 -7.08 2.82 8.80
CA ASP A 215 -7.73 3.99 8.18
C ASP A 215 -8.34 4.93 9.24
N LYS A 216 -8.38 4.47 10.50
CA LYS A 216 -8.96 5.18 11.62
C LYS A 216 -7.93 5.47 12.70
N TYR A 217 -8.21 6.45 13.53
CA TYR A 217 -7.49 6.61 14.78
C TYR A 217 -7.74 5.39 15.67
N VAL A 218 -6.67 4.89 16.30
CA VAL A 218 -6.72 3.72 17.18
C VAL A 218 -7.07 4.20 18.59
N TYR A 219 -8.36 4.19 18.94
CA TYR A 219 -8.78 4.41 20.32
C TYR A 219 -8.76 3.08 21.10
N TYR A 220 -8.55 3.15 22.42
CA TYR A 220 -8.55 1.98 23.32
C TYR A 220 -9.81 1.09 23.24
N TYR A 221 -10.92 1.61 22.70
CA TYR A 221 -12.21 0.90 22.60
C TYR A 221 -12.58 0.45 21.18
N THR A 222 -11.73 0.71 20.18
CA THR A 222 -12.03 0.35 18.79
C THR A 222 -11.32 -0.94 18.41
N ASP A 223 -12.09 -2.00 18.18
CA ASP A 223 -11.58 -3.21 17.54
C ASP A 223 -11.32 -2.91 16.05
N LEU A 224 -10.03 -2.85 15.67
CA LEU A 224 -9.59 -2.59 14.31
C LEU A 224 -8.87 -3.84 13.79
N PRO A 225 -9.58 -4.75 13.10
CA PRO A 225 -9.09 -6.11 12.80
C PRO A 225 -7.92 -6.16 11.81
N HIS A 226 -7.53 -5.03 11.24
CA HIS A 226 -6.44 -4.91 10.27
C HIS A 226 -5.26 -4.11 10.79
N VAL A 227 -5.37 -3.54 12.00
CA VAL A 227 -4.30 -2.77 12.60
C VAL A 227 -3.24 -3.70 13.14
N VAL A 228 -2.01 -3.48 12.71
CA VAL A 228 -0.83 -4.16 13.21
C VAL A 228 -0.19 -3.25 14.24
N VAL A 229 -0.02 -3.76 15.46
CA VAL A 229 0.75 -3.12 16.53
C VAL A 229 2.10 -3.82 16.60
N GLU A 230 3.19 -3.08 16.43
CA GLU A 230 4.55 -3.63 16.48
C GLU A 230 5.40 -2.93 17.53
N ASP A 231 6.12 -3.72 18.30
CA ASP A 231 7.23 -3.23 19.11
C ASP A 231 8.46 -3.00 18.22
N PHE A 232 9.37 -2.13 18.67
CA PHE A 232 10.62 -1.86 17.97
C PHE A 232 11.84 -2.02 18.87
N SER A 233 12.98 -2.26 18.22
CA SER A 233 14.25 -2.57 18.86
C SER A 233 15.13 -1.34 19.06
N GLN A 234 14.98 -0.34 18.20
CA GLN A 234 15.91 0.79 18.13
C GLN A 234 15.34 1.96 17.33
N VAL A 235 15.69 3.17 17.76
CA VAL A 235 15.63 4.40 16.96
C VAL A 235 17.03 4.80 16.53
N ILE A 236 17.21 5.10 15.25
CA ILE A 236 18.46 5.54 14.64
C ILE A 236 18.25 6.96 14.12
N PHE A 237 18.78 7.94 14.85
CA PHE A 237 18.75 9.34 14.43
C PHE A 237 19.77 9.59 13.33
N HIS A 238 19.44 10.54 12.43
CA HIS A 238 20.45 11.05 11.51
C HIS A 238 21.66 11.59 12.31
N PRO A 239 22.91 11.21 11.97
CA PRO A 239 24.10 11.59 12.76
C PRO A 239 24.29 13.10 12.93
N GLU A 240 23.83 13.87 11.95
CA GLU A 240 23.89 15.34 11.94
C GLU A 240 22.55 16.00 12.35
N TYR A 241 21.61 15.25 12.95
CA TYR A 241 20.37 15.84 13.46
C TYR A 241 20.67 16.87 14.55
N ASN A 242 20.07 18.06 14.41
CA ASN A 242 20.19 19.13 15.40
C ASN A 242 18.80 19.52 15.93
N PRO A 243 18.46 19.18 17.19
CA PRO A 243 17.13 19.48 17.74
C PRO A 243 16.85 20.97 17.92
N LYS A 244 17.89 21.82 17.92
CA LYS A 244 17.72 23.28 18.01
C LYS A 244 17.36 23.90 16.67
N THR A 245 17.95 23.43 15.56
CA THR A 245 17.69 23.99 14.23
C THR A 245 16.67 23.17 13.43
N LEU A 246 16.40 21.93 13.84
CA LEU A 246 15.67 20.91 13.08
C LEU A 246 16.35 20.58 11.73
N GLU A 247 17.65 20.83 11.61
CA GLU A 247 18.42 20.38 10.47
C GLU A 247 18.61 18.86 10.53
N ASN A 248 18.52 18.20 9.38
CA ASN A 248 18.57 16.73 9.26
C ASN A 248 17.56 16.03 10.18
N ASN A 249 16.34 16.56 10.26
CA ASN A 249 15.25 16.06 11.10
C ASN A 249 14.68 14.73 10.57
N LEU A 250 15.48 13.67 10.67
CA LEU A 250 15.18 12.35 10.11
C LEU A 250 15.62 11.27 11.11
N ALA A 251 14.77 10.27 11.30
CA ALA A 251 15.07 9.09 12.10
C ALA A 251 14.50 7.84 11.45
N ILE A 252 15.12 6.70 11.77
CA ILE A 252 14.69 5.38 11.36
C ILE A 252 14.31 4.59 12.60
N ILE A 253 13.13 3.99 12.59
CA ILE A 253 12.73 2.99 13.59
C ILE A 253 13.00 1.61 13.01
N LYS A 254 13.66 0.75 13.80
CA LYS A 254 13.87 -0.65 13.46
C LYS A 254 12.94 -1.55 14.28
N LEU A 255 11.97 -2.15 13.62
CA LEU A 255 10.96 -3.04 14.22
C LEU A 255 11.63 -4.28 14.84
N ASN A 256 10.96 -4.89 15.83
CA ASN A 256 11.39 -6.16 16.41
C ASN A 256 11.14 -7.32 15.46
N ASN A 257 9.98 -7.30 14.77
CA ASN A 257 9.58 -8.33 13.81
C ASN A 257 9.32 -7.71 12.43
N PRO A 258 9.47 -8.49 11.35
CA PRO A 258 9.13 -8.01 10.02
C PRO A 258 7.62 -7.82 9.88
N ALA A 259 7.20 -6.60 9.50
CA ALA A 259 5.81 -6.29 9.20
C ALA A 259 5.24 -7.25 8.14
N GLU A 260 4.02 -7.74 8.41
CA GLU A 260 3.28 -8.60 7.50
C GLU A 260 2.55 -7.77 6.44
N LEU A 261 3.13 -7.73 5.24
CA LEU A 261 2.57 -6.96 4.14
C LEU A 261 1.28 -7.61 3.62
N ASN A 262 0.22 -6.83 3.54
CA ASN A 262 -1.10 -7.23 3.07
C ASN A 262 -1.76 -6.07 2.29
N ARG A 263 -3.02 -6.19 1.84
CA ARG A 263 -3.68 -5.09 1.10
C ARG A 263 -3.78 -3.76 1.84
N TYR A 264 -3.67 -3.78 3.17
CA TYR A 264 -3.77 -2.65 4.10
C TYR A 264 -2.40 -2.14 4.56
N VAL A 265 -1.37 -3.01 4.57
CA VAL A 265 0.01 -2.69 4.98
C VAL A 265 0.96 -2.96 3.81
N GLN A 266 1.59 -1.91 3.29
CA GLN A 266 2.54 -1.97 2.16
C GLN A 266 3.79 -1.16 2.46
N ILE A 267 4.83 -1.33 1.64
CA ILE A 267 6.06 -0.53 1.73
C ILE A 267 6.05 0.56 0.66
N THR A 268 6.56 1.75 0.99
CA THR A 268 6.76 2.83 0.01
C THR A 268 8.02 2.60 -0.83
N CYS A 269 8.06 3.16 -2.04
CA CYS A 269 9.32 3.25 -2.77
C CYS A 269 10.15 4.44 -2.26
N LEU A 270 11.47 4.32 -2.30
CA LEU A 270 12.39 5.42 -2.03
C LEU A 270 13.00 5.96 -3.33
N PRO A 271 13.42 7.24 -3.38
CA PRO A 271 14.10 7.81 -4.52
C PRO A 271 15.45 7.10 -4.75
N ASN A 272 15.91 7.06 -6.00
CA ASN A 272 17.23 6.50 -6.30
C ASN A 272 18.33 7.39 -5.70
N ALA A 273 19.21 6.81 -4.89
CA ALA A 273 20.29 7.51 -4.19
C ALA A 273 21.26 8.27 -5.13
N THR A 274 21.35 7.90 -6.41
CA THR A 274 22.18 8.60 -7.40
C THR A 274 21.49 9.77 -8.10
N SER A 275 20.19 9.99 -7.84
CA SER A 275 19.46 11.11 -8.38
C SER A 275 19.60 12.30 -7.42
N THR A 276 20.45 13.27 -7.79
CA THR A 276 20.61 14.53 -7.03
C THR A 276 19.44 15.49 -7.22
N ASN A 277 18.57 15.20 -8.17
CA ASN A 277 17.29 15.88 -8.36
C ASN A 277 16.23 14.88 -7.93
N ILE A 278 15.25 15.29 -7.13
CA ILE A 278 13.99 14.53 -7.05
C ILE A 278 13.48 14.48 -8.51
N PRO A 279 13.56 13.34 -9.21
CA PRO A 279 13.35 13.34 -10.64
C PRO A 279 11.92 13.80 -10.91
N ASP A 280 11.78 14.85 -11.71
CA ASP A 280 10.52 15.39 -12.20
C ASP A 280 9.60 16.14 -11.22
N VAL A 281 9.92 16.37 -9.93
CA VAL A 281 9.12 17.30 -9.12
C VAL A 281 9.42 18.74 -9.54
N ASN A 282 8.74 19.20 -10.58
CA ASN A 282 8.80 20.57 -11.05
C ASN A 282 7.88 21.45 -10.19
N ILE A 283 8.36 22.64 -9.84
CA ILE A 283 7.57 23.67 -9.14
C ILE A 283 6.23 23.88 -9.87
N GLY A 284 5.11 23.73 -9.16
CA GLY A 284 3.77 23.98 -9.68
C GLY A 284 3.19 22.96 -10.68
N HIS A 285 3.84 21.83 -10.92
CA HIS A 285 3.37 20.83 -11.91
C HIS A 285 3.18 19.40 -11.36
N ASN A 286 3.66 19.12 -10.15
CA ASN A 286 3.60 17.79 -9.58
C ASN A 286 2.65 17.73 -8.40
N SER A 287 1.62 16.90 -8.56
CA SER A 287 0.69 16.55 -7.48
C SER A 287 1.45 15.68 -6.48
N LEU A 288 1.90 16.31 -5.40
CA LEU A 288 2.45 15.64 -4.24
C LEU A 288 1.30 15.32 -3.30
N PHE A 289 1.45 14.26 -2.51
CA PHE A 289 0.39 13.85 -1.59
C PHE A 289 0.95 13.59 -0.21
N ILE A 290 0.21 13.98 0.80
CA ILE A 290 0.49 13.64 2.20
C ILE A 290 -0.76 13.01 2.79
N ALA A 291 -0.57 12.08 3.72
CA ALA A 291 -1.65 11.48 4.48
C ALA A 291 -1.25 11.42 5.97
N GLY A 292 -2.19 11.77 6.83
CA GLY A 292 -1.96 11.93 8.26
C GLY A 292 -3.27 11.95 9.06
N TYR A 293 -3.18 11.96 10.39
CA TYR A 293 -4.34 11.90 11.29
C TYR A 293 -4.64 13.23 11.97
N SER A 294 -3.87 14.28 11.68
CA SER A 294 -4.21 15.63 12.12
C SER A 294 -5.38 16.20 11.32
N SER A 295 -6.32 16.90 11.95
CA SER A 295 -7.42 17.53 11.21
C SER A 295 -6.90 18.69 10.40
N SER A 296 -7.45 18.82 9.19
CA SER A 296 -7.51 20.09 8.46
C SER A 296 -8.25 21.14 9.29
N GLY A 297 -7.49 21.87 10.12
CA GLY A 297 -7.89 23.18 10.57
C GLY A 297 -8.25 23.42 12.04
N ASP A 298 -8.32 22.42 12.93
CA ASP A 298 -8.74 22.66 14.32
C ASP A 298 -7.87 22.02 15.40
N SER A 299 -6.58 21.71 15.14
CA SER A 299 -5.64 21.13 16.14
C SER A 299 -6.08 19.81 16.79
N TYR A 300 -7.20 19.23 16.36
CA TYR A 300 -7.72 17.96 16.88
C TYR A 300 -7.25 16.81 15.99
N THR A 301 -6.97 15.67 16.61
CA THR A 301 -6.86 14.40 15.90
C THR A 301 -8.20 14.04 15.27
N THR A 302 -8.17 13.56 14.03
CA THR A 302 -9.37 13.06 13.34
C THR A 302 -9.51 11.57 13.54
N ASP A 303 -10.75 11.10 13.63
CA ASP A 303 -11.05 9.67 13.76
C ASP A 303 -10.69 8.87 12.50
N SER A 304 -10.55 9.53 11.35
CA SER A 304 -10.18 8.92 10.07
C SER A 304 -8.95 9.58 9.50
N LEU A 305 -8.10 8.81 8.83
CA LEU A 305 -6.96 9.33 8.07
C LEU A 305 -7.42 10.43 7.10
N GLN A 306 -6.74 11.57 7.07
CA GLN A 306 -6.92 12.63 6.09
C GLN A 306 -5.84 12.54 5.01
N ASN A 307 -6.12 13.05 3.83
CA ASN A 307 -5.13 13.22 2.78
C ASN A 307 -5.28 14.56 2.07
N LEU A 308 -4.15 15.08 1.60
CA LEU A 308 -4.10 16.33 0.87
C LEU A 308 -3.18 16.21 -0.34
N LYS A 309 -3.59 16.88 -1.41
CA LYS A 309 -2.72 17.22 -2.52
C LYS A 309 -1.98 18.51 -2.24
N LEU A 310 -0.68 18.50 -2.49
CA LEU A 310 0.22 19.61 -2.32
C LEU A 310 0.95 19.88 -3.64
N ASP A 311 1.35 21.14 -3.80
CA ASP A 311 2.26 21.56 -4.85
C ASP A 311 3.61 21.92 -4.24
N MET A 312 4.68 21.64 -4.97
CA MET A 312 6.00 22.10 -4.58
C MET A 312 6.10 23.61 -4.77
N TYR A 313 6.52 24.31 -3.72
CA TYR A 313 6.66 25.74 -3.68
C TYR A 313 8.11 26.17 -3.89
N ASN A 314 8.29 27.42 -4.31
CA ASN A 314 9.59 28.07 -4.23
C ASN A 314 9.97 28.26 -2.75
N THR A 315 11.26 28.14 -2.43
CA THR A 315 11.81 28.28 -1.07
C THR A 315 11.37 29.56 -0.38
N SER A 316 11.22 30.65 -1.14
CA SER A 316 10.76 31.95 -0.62
C SER A 316 9.35 31.92 0.00
N MET A 317 8.49 30.99 -0.42
CA MET A 317 7.16 30.81 0.16
C MET A 317 7.24 30.24 1.59
N CYS A 318 8.34 29.56 1.92
CA CYS A 318 8.58 28.96 3.23
C CYS A 318 9.50 29.79 4.15
N ASP A 319 9.97 30.98 3.74
CA ASP A 319 10.93 31.76 4.54
C ASP A 319 10.41 32.07 5.97
N ASN A 320 9.09 32.30 6.06
CA ASN A 320 8.40 32.59 7.32
C ASN A 320 7.98 31.34 8.11
N VAL A 321 8.02 30.15 7.50
CA VAL A 321 7.77 28.88 8.19
C VAL A 321 8.88 28.72 9.23
N GLN A 322 8.53 28.68 10.51
CA GLN A 322 9.50 28.66 11.62
C GLN A 322 10.60 29.72 11.42
N SER A 323 10.21 31.00 11.34
CA SER A 323 11.12 32.13 10.99
C SER A 323 12.38 32.23 11.86
N ASN A 324 12.36 31.68 13.07
CA ASN A 324 13.49 31.59 14.00
C ASN A 324 14.49 30.47 13.68
N LYS A 325 14.21 29.60 12.70
CA LYS A 325 15.09 28.51 12.26
C LYS A 325 15.76 28.86 10.94
N THR A 326 17.04 28.51 10.81
CA THR A 326 17.77 28.57 9.55
C THR A 326 17.33 27.41 8.65
N LYS A 327 17.04 27.71 7.38
CA LYS A 327 16.64 26.71 6.38
C LYS A 327 17.84 26.30 5.56
N ASN A 328 17.97 25.01 5.28
CA ASN A 328 18.99 24.44 4.41
C ASN A 328 18.30 23.83 3.17
N TRP A 329 18.14 24.63 2.11
CA TRP A 329 17.42 24.25 0.90
C TRP A 329 18.15 23.21 0.03
N ASP A 330 19.39 22.83 0.37
CA ASP A 330 20.05 21.69 -0.26
C ASP A 330 19.53 20.34 0.29
N ARG A 331 18.90 20.37 1.46
CA ARG A 331 18.40 19.19 2.20
C ARG A 331 16.92 19.28 2.54
N GLN A 332 16.29 20.40 2.23
CA GLN A 332 14.90 20.72 2.54
C GLN A 332 14.25 21.30 1.28
N PHE A 333 12.94 21.15 1.18
CA PHE A 333 12.14 21.76 0.13
C PHE A 333 10.80 22.18 0.74
N CYS A 334 10.04 23.00 -0.01
CA CYS A 334 8.81 23.60 0.47
C CYS A 334 7.63 23.01 -0.31
N ALA A 335 6.55 22.65 0.37
CA ALA A 335 5.31 22.23 -0.27
C ALA A 335 4.09 22.79 0.48
N GLY A 336 2.98 22.98 -0.22
CA GLY A 336 1.76 23.48 0.41
C GLY A 336 0.54 23.29 -0.46
N GLU A 337 -0.63 23.50 0.13
CA GLU A 337 -1.89 23.48 -0.61
C GLU A 337 -2.04 24.78 -1.38
N TYR A 338 -1.99 24.71 -2.70
CA TYR A 338 -2.19 25.90 -3.53
C TYR A 338 -3.68 26.17 -3.74
N ASN A 339 -4.22 27.16 -3.02
CA ASN A 339 -5.56 27.69 -3.27
C ASN A 339 -5.50 29.16 -3.71
N ALA A 340 -6.02 29.46 -4.91
CA ALA A 340 -6.13 30.82 -5.44
C ALA A 340 -7.07 31.74 -4.60
N TYR A 341 -7.98 31.17 -3.82
CA TYR A 341 -8.93 31.86 -2.93
C TYR A 341 -8.46 31.95 -1.48
N GLY A 342 -7.32 31.35 -1.16
CA GLY A 342 -6.59 31.53 0.09
C GLY A 342 -7.11 30.81 1.34
N ASN A 343 -8.30 30.20 1.31
CA ASN A 343 -8.77 29.31 2.37
C ASN A 343 -8.23 27.90 2.13
N THR A 344 -7.13 27.54 2.79
CA THR A 344 -6.53 26.21 2.71
C THR A 344 -6.88 25.39 3.95
N THR A 345 -7.09 24.10 3.75
CA THR A 345 -7.19 23.09 4.80
C THR A 345 -5.82 22.86 5.45
N GLY A 346 -4.74 22.89 4.65
CA GLY A 346 -3.35 22.86 5.07
C GLY A 346 -2.90 21.53 5.69
N VAL A 347 -1.58 21.32 5.73
CA VAL A 347 -0.97 20.30 6.60
C VAL A 347 -0.97 20.85 8.02
N CYS A 348 -1.23 19.99 9.00
CA CYS A 348 -1.54 20.40 10.36
C CYS A 348 -0.66 19.75 11.42
N HIS A 349 -0.62 20.39 12.59
CA HIS A 349 0.10 19.89 13.75
C HIS A 349 -0.36 18.46 14.09
N GLY A 350 0.59 17.51 14.07
CA GLY A 350 0.33 16.09 14.35
C GLY A 350 0.76 15.14 13.22
N ASP A 351 1.07 15.66 12.03
CA ASP A 351 1.54 14.86 10.90
C ASP A 351 3.07 14.84 10.77
N TYR A 352 3.83 15.35 11.76
CA TYR A 352 5.30 15.30 11.71
C TYR A 352 5.76 13.86 11.53
N GLY A 353 6.73 13.65 10.64
CA GLY A 353 7.19 12.32 10.29
C GLY A 353 6.37 11.63 9.20
N SER A 354 5.18 12.12 8.84
CA SER A 354 4.41 11.61 7.70
C SER A 354 5.17 11.78 6.39
N ALA A 355 5.01 10.80 5.50
CA ALA A 355 5.62 10.83 4.19
C ALA A 355 4.92 11.77 3.22
N LEU A 356 5.73 12.45 2.42
CA LEU A 356 5.30 13.10 1.20
C LEU A 356 5.51 12.16 0.02
N TYR A 357 4.43 11.80 -0.64
CA TYR A 357 4.39 10.85 -1.75
C TYR A 357 4.35 11.57 -3.10
N ALA A 358 5.20 11.14 -4.02
CA ALA A 358 5.17 11.53 -5.42
C ALA A 358 4.73 10.33 -6.28
N PRO A 359 3.72 10.48 -7.15
CA PRO A 359 3.27 9.41 -8.03
C PRO A 359 4.19 9.28 -9.26
N TYR A 360 4.61 8.06 -9.59
CA TYR A 360 5.38 7.74 -10.79
C TYR A 360 4.82 6.52 -11.49
N GLU A 361 4.81 6.52 -12.82
CA GLU A 361 4.56 5.30 -13.58
C GLU A 361 5.88 4.53 -13.76
N ILE A 362 6.00 3.36 -13.11
CA ILE A 362 7.18 2.51 -13.16
C ILE A 362 6.73 1.13 -13.67
N ASN A 363 7.30 0.67 -14.78
CA ASN A 363 6.95 -0.60 -15.41
C ASN A 363 5.43 -0.75 -15.71
N GLY A 364 4.77 0.33 -16.12
CA GLY A 364 3.32 0.34 -16.41
C GLY A 364 2.41 0.27 -15.19
N LYS A 365 2.95 0.48 -13.98
CA LYS A 365 2.20 0.56 -12.72
C LYS A 365 2.42 1.92 -12.08
N MET A 366 1.35 2.50 -11.54
CA MET A 366 1.47 3.69 -10.69
C MET A 366 2.08 3.31 -9.34
N LYS A 367 3.11 4.06 -8.95
CA LYS A 367 3.90 3.89 -7.73
C LYS A 367 3.93 5.19 -6.94
N TYR A 368 3.71 5.09 -5.64
CA TYR A 368 3.88 6.20 -4.71
C TYR A 368 5.28 6.11 -4.09
N VAL A 369 6.13 7.07 -4.43
CA VAL A 369 7.51 7.17 -3.95
C VAL A 369 7.56 8.20 -2.84
N THR A 370 8.08 7.86 -1.68
CA THR A 370 8.30 8.83 -0.60
C THR A 370 9.48 9.71 -0.96
N THR A 371 9.23 10.99 -1.22
CA THR A 371 10.26 11.97 -1.60
C THR A 371 10.66 12.90 -0.46
N GLY A 372 9.90 12.93 0.63
CA GLY A 372 10.22 13.72 1.81
C GLY A 372 9.45 13.26 3.04
N ILE A 373 9.85 13.81 4.17
CA ILE A 373 9.26 13.56 5.49
C ILE A 373 8.88 14.92 6.07
N LEU A 374 7.65 15.06 6.55
CA LEU A 374 7.17 16.31 7.15
C LEU A 374 8.00 16.62 8.41
N SER A 375 8.71 17.74 8.40
CA SER A 375 9.61 18.13 9.49
C SER A 375 9.00 19.19 10.40
N TYR A 376 8.50 20.28 9.81
CA TYR A 376 7.86 21.39 10.51
C TYR A 376 6.90 22.10 9.55
N ASP A 377 5.94 22.85 10.09
CA ASP A 377 4.89 23.54 9.35
C ASP A 377 4.58 24.91 9.98
N VAL A 378 3.67 25.64 9.33
CA VAL A 378 2.94 26.76 9.94
C VAL A 378 1.66 26.23 10.58
N PRO A 379 1.05 26.99 11.52
CA PRO A 379 -0.26 26.64 12.03
C PRO A 379 -1.28 26.43 10.91
N CYS A 380 -2.17 25.46 11.12
CA CYS A 380 -3.29 25.17 10.25
C CYS A 380 -4.09 26.41 9.83
N ARG A 381 -4.70 26.37 8.65
CA ARG A 381 -5.53 27.48 8.09
C ARG A 381 -4.75 28.78 7.85
N THR A 382 -3.42 28.74 7.84
CA THR A 382 -2.61 29.84 7.32
C THR A 382 -2.73 29.86 5.80
N LEU A 383 -2.87 31.05 5.20
CA LEU A 383 -2.90 31.22 3.75
C LEU A 383 -1.78 30.41 3.05
N HIS A 384 -2.14 29.52 2.13
CA HIS A 384 -1.25 28.58 1.41
C HIS A 384 -0.59 27.47 2.23
N SER A 385 -0.68 27.53 3.57
CA SER A 385 -0.17 26.56 4.56
C SER A 385 1.13 25.84 4.13
N PRO A 386 2.22 26.59 3.85
CA PRO A 386 3.50 25.99 3.46
C PRO A 386 4.14 25.20 4.61
N ALA A 387 4.75 24.07 4.27
CA ALA A 387 5.54 23.23 5.17
C ALA A 387 6.93 22.94 4.58
#